data_AF-A0A1G4IAA1-F1
#
_entry.id   AF-A0A1G4IAA1-F1
#
_cell.length_a   1.000
_cell.length_b   1.000
_cell.length_c   1.000
_cell.angle_alpha   90.00
_cell.angle_beta   90.00
_cell.angle_gamma   90.00
#
_symmetry.space_group_name_H-M   'P 1'
#
loop_
_entity.id
_entity.type
_entity.pdbx_description
1 polymer ?
#
loop_
_entity_poly.entity_id
_entity_poly.type
_entity_poly.pdbx_seq_one_letter_code
_entity_poly.pdbx_strand_id
1 'polypeptide(L)'
;MQASSAVKVGRRRENTTRCALAFLLLAKGSEATSNSFKEDEIMKLCRVAKAARGATGIANNRLGKLLEQLQAVSAAAQKLSIVPLATESNATALVFGQAAAAATHCGTKALNELKTAVPSALINVANAAAASGTLTEVISILQ
;
A
#
# COMPACT_ATOMS: atom_id res chain seq x y z
N MET A 1 42.06 46.48 -58.28
CA MET A 1 42.72 45.60 -57.29
C MET A 1 41.74 44.50 -56.88
N GLN A 2 42.20 43.25 -56.84
CA GLN A 2 41.49 41.97 -56.59
C GLN A 2 40.78 41.93 -55.22
N ALA A 3 39.74 41.12 -54.95
CA ALA A 3 39.64 39.64 -54.98
C ALA A 3 38.19 39.16 -55.30
N SER A 4 37.92 38.12 -56.13
CA SER A 4 38.04 36.65 -55.94
C SER A 4 37.04 36.08 -54.89
N SER A 5 36.22 35.04 -55.08
CA SER A 5 35.87 34.12 -56.18
C SER A 5 34.54 33.40 -55.86
N ALA A 6 33.88 32.86 -56.89
CA ALA A 6 32.59 32.19 -56.89
C ALA A 6 32.58 30.75 -56.32
N VAL A 7 31.43 30.27 -55.83
CA VAL A 7 31.07 28.84 -55.81
C VAL A 7 29.69 28.62 -56.42
N LYS A 8 29.63 27.56 -57.21
CA LYS A 8 28.74 27.24 -58.32
C LYS A 8 27.60 26.31 -57.87
N VAL A 9 26.40 26.55 -58.37
CA VAL A 9 25.21 25.68 -58.23
C VAL A 9 25.47 24.31 -58.87
N GLY A 10 25.11 23.21 -58.18
CA GLY A 10 25.09 21.89 -58.80
C GLY A 10 24.52 20.75 -57.93
N ARG A 11 23.41 20.19 -58.41
CA ARG A 11 22.93 18.80 -58.20
C ARG A 11 22.19 18.47 -56.88
N ARG A 12 20.95 18.98 -56.81
CA ARG A 12 19.81 18.53 -55.99
C ARG A 12 19.18 17.31 -56.68
N ARG A 13 18.82 16.26 -55.91
CA ARG A 13 18.17 14.97 -56.31
C ARG A 13 19.13 13.81 -56.55
N GLU A 14 19.48 13.07 -55.49
CA GLU A 14 19.91 11.65 -55.57
C GLU A 14 20.05 11.01 -54.17
N ASN A 15 20.15 11.80 -53.10
CA ASN A 15 20.38 11.28 -51.74
C ASN A 15 19.11 11.13 -50.86
N THR A 16 17.98 11.72 -51.26
CA THR A 16 16.72 11.65 -50.49
C THR A 16 15.97 10.32 -50.67
N THR A 17 16.23 9.58 -51.74
CA THR A 17 15.58 8.30 -52.04
C THR A 17 16.13 7.14 -51.23
N ARG A 18 17.40 7.20 -50.77
CA ARG A 18 18.01 6.12 -49.96
C ARG A 18 17.54 6.14 -48.50
N CYS A 19 17.31 7.32 -47.91
CA CYS A 19 16.70 7.42 -46.57
C CYS A 19 15.24 6.97 -46.59
N ALA A 20 14.47 7.34 -47.63
CA ALA A 20 13.07 6.93 -47.75
C ALA A 20 12.89 5.40 -47.88
N LEU A 21 13.77 4.71 -48.62
CA LEU A 21 13.74 3.25 -48.72
C LEU A 21 14.13 2.55 -47.40
N ALA A 22 15.03 3.13 -46.60
CA ALA A 22 15.39 2.58 -45.29
C ALA A 22 14.21 2.63 -44.30
N PHE A 23 13.41 3.71 -44.33
CA PHE A 23 12.17 3.81 -43.54
C PHE A 23 11.06 2.84 -44.04
N LEU A 24 10.94 2.64 -45.36
CA LEU A 24 9.97 1.70 -45.94
C LEU A 24 10.32 0.23 -45.67
N LEU A 25 11.61 -0.13 -45.60
CA LEU A 25 12.07 -1.48 -45.25
C LEU A 25 11.94 -1.77 -43.73
N LEU A 26 12.14 -0.76 -42.87
CA LEU A 26 11.84 -0.86 -41.43
C LEU A 26 10.34 -0.99 -41.15
N ALA A 27 9.48 -0.35 -41.97
CA ALA A 27 8.03 -0.45 -41.85
C ALA A 27 7.45 -1.81 -42.30
N LYS A 28 8.26 -2.68 -42.93
CA LYS A 28 7.85 -4.01 -43.41
C LYS A 28 8.51 -5.18 -42.65
N GLY A 29 9.38 -4.89 -41.68
CA GLY A 29 10.11 -5.89 -40.90
C GLY A 29 9.81 -5.90 -39.40
N SER A 30 8.91 -5.03 -38.93
CA SER A 30 8.41 -5.11 -37.56
C SER A 30 6.89 -5.10 -37.61
N GLU A 31 6.30 -6.28 -37.79
CA GLU A 31 5.15 -6.57 -36.94
C GLU A 31 5.69 -6.46 -35.52
N ALA A 32 5.60 -5.25 -34.95
CA ALA A 32 5.74 -5.09 -33.53
C ALA A 32 4.70 -6.05 -32.94
N THR A 33 5.16 -7.17 -32.40
CA THR A 33 4.36 -8.00 -31.50
C THR A 33 4.21 -7.26 -30.16
N SER A 34 4.10 -5.93 -30.18
CA SER A 34 3.73 -5.16 -29.01
C SER A 34 2.25 -5.38 -28.80
N ASN A 35 1.91 -6.50 -28.16
CA ASN A 35 0.71 -6.54 -27.34
C ASN A 35 0.92 -5.48 -26.25
N SER A 36 0.60 -4.22 -26.55
CA SER A 36 0.57 -3.15 -25.56
C SER A 36 -0.31 -3.61 -24.40
N PHE A 37 0.06 -3.24 -23.18
CA PHE A 37 -0.78 -3.54 -22.03
C PHE A 37 -2.15 -2.94 -22.26
N LYS A 38 -3.18 -3.78 -22.13
CA LYS A 38 -4.57 -3.32 -22.24
C LYS A 38 -4.83 -2.31 -21.12
N GLU A 39 -5.52 -1.23 -21.44
CA GLU A 39 -5.91 -0.19 -20.49
C GLU A 39 -6.62 -0.78 -19.27
N ASP A 40 -7.48 -1.78 -19.47
CA ASP A 40 -8.17 -2.50 -18.39
C ASP A 40 -7.21 -3.19 -17.41
N GLU A 41 -6.09 -3.74 -17.88
CA GLU A 41 -5.08 -4.39 -17.02
C GLU A 41 -4.27 -3.34 -16.25
N ILE A 42 -3.93 -2.21 -16.88
CA ILE A 42 -3.28 -1.07 -16.21
C ILE A 42 -4.21 -0.52 -15.12
N MET A 43 -5.51 -0.39 -15.40
CA MET A 43 -6.51 0.06 -14.45
C MET A 43 -6.69 -0.90 -13.26
N LYS A 44 -6.48 -2.21 -13.44
CA LYS A 44 -6.44 -3.16 -12.31
C LYS A 44 -5.23 -2.89 -11.41
N LEU A 45 -4.04 -2.67 -11.99
CA LEU A 45 -2.83 -2.36 -11.21
C LEU A 45 -2.96 -1.03 -10.46
N CYS A 46 -3.56 0.00 -11.08
CA CYS A 46 -3.90 1.26 -10.42
C CYS A 46 -4.81 1.05 -9.19
N ARG A 47 -5.83 0.18 -9.30
CA ARG A 47 -6.72 -0.15 -8.18
C ARG A 47 -5.98 -0.88 -7.05
N VAL A 48 -5.08 -1.80 -7.37
CA VAL A 48 -4.25 -2.51 -6.38
C VAL A 48 -3.33 -1.53 -5.66
N ALA A 49 -2.63 -0.65 -6.40
CA ALA A 49 -1.78 0.38 -5.82
C ALA A 49 -2.60 1.33 -4.91
N LYS A 50 -3.81 1.71 -5.33
CA LYS A 50 -4.71 2.52 -4.49
C LYS A 50 -5.13 1.79 -3.21
N ALA A 51 -5.47 0.52 -3.29
CA ALA A 51 -5.84 -0.28 -2.13
C ALA A 51 -4.66 -0.45 -1.15
N ALA A 52 -3.45 -0.66 -1.68
CA ALA A 52 -2.23 -0.76 -0.88
C ALA A 52 -1.92 0.53 -0.11
N ARG A 53 -2.14 1.72 -0.71
CA ARG A 53 -2.05 3.01 0.01
C ARG A 53 -3.06 3.12 1.17
N GLY A 54 -4.19 2.41 1.09
CA GLY A 54 -5.22 2.37 2.14
C GLY A 54 -4.86 1.50 3.35
N ALA A 55 -3.75 0.75 3.31
CA ALA A 55 -3.36 -0.19 4.36
C ALA A 55 -3.24 0.47 5.75
N THR A 56 -2.78 1.72 5.82
CA THR A 56 -2.69 2.48 7.09
C THR A 56 -4.04 2.64 7.77
N GLY A 57 -5.11 2.92 7.01
CA GLY A 57 -6.45 3.06 7.56
C GLY A 57 -7.00 1.75 8.12
N ILE A 58 -6.72 0.64 7.42
CA ILE A 58 -7.13 -0.71 7.86
C ILE A 58 -6.39 -1.11 9.15
N ALA A 59 -5.07 -0.86 9.18
CA ALA A 59 -4.23 -1.09 10.35
C ALA A 59 -4.72 -0.28 11.55
N ASN A 60 -4.92 1.03 11.40
CA ASN A 60 -5.41 1.90 12.47
C ASN A 60 -6.79 1.47 12.99
N ASN A 61 -7.71 1.07 12.12
CA ASN A 61 -9.03 0.59 12.54
C ASN A 61 -8.92 -0.67 13.41
N ARG A 62 -8.10 -1.65 12.99
CA ARG A 62 -7.88 -2.87 13.78
C ARG A 62 -7.23 -2.59 15.13
N LEU A 63 -6.20 -1.76 15.17
CA LEU A 63 -5.53 -1.38 16.41
C LEU A 63 -6.46 -0.58 17.34
N GLY A 64 -7.28 0.31 16.78
CA GLY A 64 -8.30 1.06 17.51
C GLY A 64 -9.31 0.15 18.20
N LYS A 65 -9.84 -0.87 17.50
CA LYS A 65 -10.76 -1.85 18.10
C LYS A 65 -10.13 -2.63 19.26
N LEU A 66 -8.86 -3.01 19.15
CA LEU A 66 -8.14 -3.68 20.24
C LEU A 66 -7.98 -2.75 21.46
N LEU A 67 -7.72 -1.45 21.23
CA LEU A 67 -7.67 -0.44 22.29
C LEU A 67 -9.03 -0.24 22.97
N GLU A 68 -10.12 -0.15 22.21
CA GLU A 68 -11.49 -0.04 22.76
C GLU A 68 -11.84 -1.26 23.61
N GLN A 69 -11.51 -2.48 23.14
CA GLN A 69 -11.70 -3.70 23.91
C GLN A 69 -10.90 -3.69 25.22
N LEU A 70 -9.64 -3.24 25.19
CA LEU A 70 -8.81 -3.09 26.38
C LEU A 70 -9.40 -2.11 27.40
N GLN A 71 -9.90 -0.97 26.94
CA GLN A 71 -10.55 0.02 27.79
C GLN A 71 -11.82 -0.55 28.44
N ALA A 72 -12.66 -1.23 27.66
CA ALA A 72 -13.87 -1.87 28.16
C ALA A 72 -13.57 -2.94 29.21
N VAL A 73 -12.56 -3.79 28.96
CA VAL A 73 -12.13 -4.83 29.91
C VAL A 73 -11.55 -4.22 31.19
N SER A 74 -10.75 -3.15 31.08
CA SER A 74 -10.21 -2.44 32.24
C SER A 74 -11.33 -1.83 33.11
N ALA A 75 -12.30 -1.17 32.50
CA ALA A 75 -13.45 -0.61 33.19
C ALA A 75 -14.31 -1.70 33.87
N ALA A 76 -14.50 -2.83 33.20
CA ALA A 76 -15.20 -3.98 33.77
C ALA A 76 -14.44 -4.56 34.97
N ALA A 77 -13.14 -4.78 34.87
CA ALA A 77 -12.31 -5.28 35.96
C ALA A 77 -12.38 -4.38 37.21
N GLN A 78 -12.29 -3.06 37.02
CA GLN A 78 -12.42 -2.09 38.11
C GLN A 78 -13.79 -2.20 38.79
N LYS A 79 -14.88 -2.16 38.02
CA LYS A 79 -16.24 -2.29 38.58
C LYS A 79 -16.42 -3.60 39.34
N LEU A 80 -15.94 -4.70 38.79
CA LEU A 80 -16.03 -6.02 39.41
C LEU A 80 -15.18 -6.13 40.68
N SER A 81 -14.05 -5.40 40.79
CA SER A 81 -13.22 -5.39 42.00
C SER A 81 -13.80 -4.58 43.16
N ILE A 82 -14.75 -3.68 42.90
CA ILE A 82 -15.37 -2.85 43.94
C ILE A 82 -16.51 -3.59 44.64
N VAL A 83 -17.27 -4.42 43.92
CA VAL A 83 -18.42 -5.15 44.47
C VAL A 83 -18.08 -6.02 45.70
N PRO A 84 -16.96 -6.78 45.72
CA PRO A 84 -16.55 -7.56 46.89
C PRO A 84 -16.31 -6.73 48.14
N LEU A 85 -15.94 -5.45 47.99
CA LEU A 85 -15.67 -4.55 49.13
C LEU A 85 -16.95 -3.96 49.74
N ALA A 86 -18.05 -3.98 49.00
CA ALA A 86 -19.32 -3.35 49.40
C ALA A 86 -20.40 -4.38 49.78
N THR A 87 -20.16 -5.67 49.57
CA THR A 87 -21.12 -6.75 49.82
C THR A 87 -20.90 -7.42 51.17
N GLU A 88 -21.97 -7.65 51.92
CA GLU A 88 -21.92 -8.44 53.16
C GLU A 88 -21.96 -9.96 52.89
N SER A 89 -22.33 -10.36 51.67
CA SER A 89 -22.35 -11.76 51.24
C SER A 89 -20.98 -12.23 50.76
N ASN A 90 -20.40 -13.20 51.46
CA ASN A 90 -19.15 -13.87 51.07
C ASN A 90 -19.26 -14.55 49.70
N ALA A 91 -20.42 -15.14 49.37
CA ALA A 91 -20.63 -15.78 48.08
C ALA A 91 -20.60 -14.76 46.94
N THR A 92 -21.22 -13.60 47.14
CA THR A 92 -21.19 -12.50 46.17
C THR A 92 -19.77 -11.95 46.04
N ALA A 93 -19.07 -11.73 47.15
CA ALA A 93 -17.67 -11.26 47.11
C ALA A 93 -16.77 -12.22 46.31
N LEU A 94 -16.94 -13.52 46.49
CA LEU A 94 -16.13 -14.54 45.83
C LEU A 94 -16.37 -14.59 44.32
N VAL A 95 -17.64 -14.56 43.87
CA VAL A 95 -17.98 -14.55 42.44
C VAL A 95 -17.46 -13.30 41.74
N PHE A 96 -17.67 -12.12 42.33
CA PHE A 96 -17.21 -10.86 41.73
C PHE A 96 -15.68 -10.73 41.76
N GLY A 97 -15.01 -11.25 42.80
CA GLY A 97 -13.56 -11.33 42.85
C GLY A 97 -12.98 -12.22 41.75
N GLN A 98 -13.58 -13.39 41.51
CA GLN A 98 -13.19 -14.27 40.40
C GLN A 98 -13.46 -13.63 39.03
N ALA A 99 -14.59 -12.94 38.87
CA ALA A 99 -14.91 -12.22 37.64
C ALA A 99 -13.91 -11.08 37.37
N ALA A 100 -13.50 -10.33 38.40
CA ALA A 100 -12.47 -9.30 38.28
C ALA A 100 -11.11 -9.89 37.88
N ALA A 101 -10.73 -11.03 38.45
CA ALA A 101 -9.51 -11.74 38.08
C ALA A 101 -9.54 -12.22 36.62
N ALA A 102 -10.67 -12.78 36.17
CA ALA A 102 -10.87 -13.21 34.78
C ALA A 102 -10.81 -12.01 33.80
N ALA A 103 -11.43 -10.88 34.15
CA ALA A 103 -11.36 -9.66 33.37
C ALA A 103 -9.92 -9.12 33.28
N THR A 104 -9.16 -9.13 34.38
CA THR A 104 -7.76 -8.72 34.42
C THR A 104 -6.87 -9.62 33.54
N HIS A 105 -7.11 -10.93 33.58
CA HIS A 105 -6.41 -11.88 32.71
C HIS A 105 -6.73 -11.64 31.23
N CYS A 106 -8.00 -11.42 30.90
CA CYS A 106 -8.43 -11.07 29.54
C CYS A 106 -7.76 -9.77 29.06
N GLY A 107 -7.70 -8.75 29.91
CA GLY A 107 -7.03 -7.49 29.60
C GLY A 107 -5.53 -7.67 29.36
N THR A 108 -4.88 -8.53 30.13
CA THR A 108 -3.45 -8.84 29.94
C THR A 108 -3.20 -9.56 28.61
N LYS A 109 -4.06 -10.51 28.24
CA LYS A 109 -4.00 -11.20 26.96
C LYS A 109 -4.20 -10.23 25.79
N ALA A 110 -5.23 -9.39 25.86
CA ALA A 110 -5.50 -8.38 24.83
C ALA A 110 -4.34 -7.37 24.70
N LEU A 111 -3.68 -7.01 25.81
CA LEU A 111 -2.51 -6.12 25.78
C LEU A 111 -1.31 -6.79 25.09
N ASN A 112 -1.11 -8.09 25.34
CA ASN A 112 -0.07 -8.86 24.66
C ASN A 112 -0.38 -8.99 23.16
N GLU A 113 -1.63 -9.24 22.79
CA GLU A 113 -2.06 -9.23 21.38
C GLU A 113 -1.87 -7.86 20.72
N LEU A 114 -2.13 -6.76 21.44
CA LEU A 114 -1.85 -5.42 20.92
C LEU A 114 -0.35 -5.18 20.72
N LYS A 115 0.49 -5.61 21.67
CA LYS A 115 1.96 -5.51 21.57
C LYS A 115 2.52 -6.26 20.37
N THR A 116 1.92 -7.37 19.97
CA THR A 116 2.35 -8.13 18.77
C THR A 116 1.72 -7.58 17.49
N ALA A 117 0.49 -7.06 17.56
CA ALA A 117 -0.22 -6.51 16.41
C ALA A 117 0.38 -5.19 15.92
N VAL A 118 0.87 -4.32 16.81
CA VAL A 118 1.43 -3.00 16.41
C VAL A 118 2.65 -3.13 15.49
N PRO A 119 3.72 -3.89 15.83
CA PRO A 119 4.85 -4.07 14.93
C PRO A 119 4.47 -4.74 13.60
N SER A 120 3.59 -5.74 13.65
CA SER A 120 3.09 -6.42 12.44
C SER A 120 2.34 -5.45 11.53
N ALA A 121 1.48 -4.61 12.09
CA ALA A 121 0.75 -3.58 11.35
C ALA A 121 1.70 -2.57 10.70
N LEU A 122 2.75 -2.12 11.39
CA LEU A 122 3.75 -1.22 10.84
C LEU A 122 4.51 -1.85 9.65
N ILE A 123 4.94 -3.11 9.79
CA ILE A 123 5.61 -3.84 8.70
C ILE A 123 4.67 -3.99 7.49
N ASN A 124 3.42 -4.36 7.71
CA ASN A 124 2.45 -4.54 6.64
C ASN A 124 2.16 -3.22 5.91
N VAL A 125 2.06 -2.10 6.64
CA VAL A 125 1.89 -0.76 6.05
C VAL A 125 3.12 -0.37 5.25
N ALA A 126 4.32 -0.60 5.77
CA ALA A 126 5.57 -0.31 5.05
C ALA A 126 5.67 -1.11 3.74
N ASN A 127 5.36 -2.41 3.79
CA ASN A 127 5.35 -3.28 2.61
C ASN A 127 4.29 -2.86 1.59
N ALA A 128 3.10 -2.48 2.05
CA ALA A 128 2.03 -1.99 1.17
C ALA A 128 2.41 -0.64 0.51
N ALA A 129 3.08 0.25 1.25
CA ALA A 129 3.60 1.50 0.71
C ALA A 129 4.67 1.25 -0.35
N ALA A 130 5.64 0.37 -0.07
CA ALA A 130 6.68 -0.03 -1.02
C ALA A 130 6.07 -0.64 -2.29
N ALA A 131 5.18 -1.63 -2.15
CA ALA A 131 4.50 -2.28 -3.26
C ALA A 131 3.67 -1.27 -4.09
N SER A 132 2.97 -0.34 -3.44
CA SER A 132 2.25 0.72 -4.15
C SER A 132 3.20 1.63 -4.93
N GLY A 133 4.37 1.95 -4.37
CA GLY A 133 5.40 2.75 -5.03
C GLY A 133 5.89 2.07 -6.30
N THR A 134 6.35 0.82 -6.18
CA THR A 134 6.82 0.00 -7.30
C THR A 134 5.74 -0.17 -8.38
N LEU A 135 4.48 -0.44 -8.01
CA LEU A 135 3.40 -0.55 -8.98
C LEU A 135 3.16 0.76 -9.72
N THR A 136 3.26 1.89 -9.03
CA THR A 136 3.07 3.21 -9.66
C THR A 136 4.19 3.52 -10.64
N GLU A 137 5.43 3.19 -10.28
CA GLU A 137 6.59 3.36 -11.17
C GLU A 137 6.45 2.51 -12.44
N VAL A 138 6.07 1.22 -12.31
CA VAL A 138 5.81 0.34 -13.45
C VAL A 138 4.70 0.91 -14.34
N ILE A 139 3.60 1.36 -13.75
CA ILE A 139 2.49 1.96 -14.52
C ILE A 139 2.95 3.21 -15.27
N SER A 140 3.78 4.08 -14.66
CA SER A 140 4.32 5.27 -15.32
C SER A 140 5.26 4.95 -16.49
N ILE A 141 5.96 3.81 -16.47
CA ILE A 141 6.79 3.36 -17.61
C ILE A 141 5.92 2.87 -18.78
N LEU A 142 4.71 2.38 -18.50
CA LEU A 142 3.78 1.84 -19.49
C LEU A 142 2.90 2.91 -20.15
N GLN A 143 2.94 4.17 -19.68
CA GLN A 143 2.17 5.31 -20.18
C GLN A 143 3.06 6.28 -20.95
#